data_AF-A0A7C1VFE2-F1
#
_entry.id   AF-A0A7C1VFE2-F1
#
_cell.length_a   1.000
_cell.length_b   1.000
_cell.length_c   1.000
_cell.angle_alpha   90.00
_cell.angle_beta   90.00
_cell.angle_gamma   90.00
#
_symmetry.space_group_name_H-M   'P 1'
#
loop_
_entity.id
_entity.type
_entity.pdbx_description
1 polymer ?
#
loop_
_entity_poly.entity_id
_entity_poly.type
_entity_poly.pdbx_seq_one_letter_code
_entity_poly.pdbx_strand_id
1 'polypeptide(L)'
;MLKGIYSVDQIYRRFYNQLGGQDTLGPAISPVFQNDGLIYQYTVSALLVHDPQHPSGQQTHLAPLGLDIGIRELQVPQPDRADERNVGGHIIFADFVPFFEKLGFFKPESGPLSFVHLLAYGSWKCSSS
;
A
#
# COMPACT_ATOMS: atom_id res chain seq x y z
N MET A 1 -9.56 23.18 4.65
CA MET A 1 -8.23 22.59 4.36
C MET A 1 -7.56 22.35 5.72
N LEU A 2 -7.47 21.09 6.17
CA LEU A 2 -6.79 20.76 7.44
C LEU A 2 -5.29 20.96 7.22
N LYS A 3 -4.73 22.03 7.79
CA LYS A 3 -3.29 22.26 7.82
C LYS A 3 -2.70 21.20 8.75
N GLY A 4 -1.91 20.26 8.21
CA GLY A 4 -1.29 19.19 8.99
C GLY A 4 -0.55 19.76 10.20
N ILE A 5 -0.91 19.30 11.40
CA ILE A 5 -0.30 19.77 12.66
C ILE A 5 1.15 19.28 12.76
N TYR A 6 1.50 18.23 11.99
CA TYR A 6 2.83 17.66 11.88
C TYR A 6 3.31 17.62 10.43
N SER A 7 4.64 17.64 10.25
CA SER A 7 5.27 17.42 8.94
C SER A 7 5.54 15.94 8.75
N VAL A 8 5.40 15.45 7.51
CA VAL A 8 5.90 14.11 7.15
C VAL A 8 7.42 14.10 7.32
N ASP A 9 7.91 13.14 8.11
CA ASP A 9 9.33 13.01 8.41
C ASP A 9 10.15 12.70 7.14
N GLN A 10 11.42 13.10 7.12
CA GLN A 10 12.30 12.91 5.98
C GLN A 10 12.47 11.43 5.60
N ILE A 11 12.44 10.52 6.58
CA ILE A 11 12.54 9.07 6.37
C ILE A 11 11.42 8.57 5.44
N TYR A 12 10.23 9.19 5.51
CA TYR A 12 9.07 8.78 4.72
C TYR A 12 8.84 9.60 3.46
N ARG A 13 9.42 10.81 3.37
CA ARG A 13 9.07 11.80 2.34
C ARG A 13 9.09 11.24 0.92
N ARG A 14 10.11 10.44 0.57
CA ARG A 14 10.20 9.81 -0.75
C ARG A 14 9.03 8.85 -0.99
N PHE A 15 8.79 7.93 -0.06
CA PHE A 15 7.73 6.93 -0.17
C PHE A 15 6.33 7.56 -0.15
N TYR A 16 6.10 8.50 0.75
CA TYR A 16 4.87 9.30 0.83
C TYR A 16 4.54 9.99 -0.49
N ASN A 17 5.53 10.67 -1.10
CA ASN A 17 5.35 11.33 -2.39
C ASN A 17 5.12 10.34 -3.54
N GLN A 18 5.76 9.18 -3.52
CA GLN A 18 5.55 8.11 -4.51
C GLN A 18 4.10 7.60 -4.50
N LEU A 19 3.48 7.52 -3.32
CA LEU A 19 2.09 7.13 -3.17
C LEU A 19 1.09 8.25 -3.50
N GLY A 20 1.54 9.41 -4.01
CA GLY A 20 0.69 10.54 -4.36
C GLY A 20 0.56 11.61 -3.25
N GLY A 21 1.37 11.52 -2.20
CA GLY A 21 1.55 12.57 -1.21
C GLY A 21 0.25 12.99 -0.53
N GLN A 22 0.09 14.31 -0.31
CA GLN A 22 -1.06 14.86 0.42
C GLN A 22 -2.40 14.62 -0.29
N ASP A 23 -2.41 14.57 -1.62
CA ASP A 23 -3.63 14.35 -2.38
C ASP A 23 -4.16 12.91 -2.24
N THR A 24 -3.31 11.97 -1.84
CA THR A 24 -3.68 10.55 -1.68
C THR A 24 -3.71 10.12 -0.21
N LEU A 25 -2.67 10.44 0.56
CA LEU A 25 -2.51 9.99 1.95
C LEU A 25 -2.96 11.05 2.98
N GLY A 26 -3.14 12.29 2.55
CA GLY A 26 -3.42 13.42 3.43
C GLY A 26 -2.21 13.83 4.28
N PRO A 27 -2.35 14.90 5.09
CA PRO A 27 -1.26 15.39 5.94
C PRO A 27 -0.87 14.38 7.03
N ALA A 28 0.33 14.53 7.58
CA ALA A 28 0.71 13.83 8.81
C ALA A 28 -0.12 14.33 10.00
N ILE A 29 -0.61 13.40 10.81
CA ILE A 29 -1.45 13.66 11.99
C ILE A 29 -0.76 13.25 13.30
N SER A 30 0.46 12.73 13.23
CA SER A 30 1.27 12.40 14.40
C SER A 30 2.73 12.84 14.23
N PRO A 31 3.46 13.02 15.35
CA PRO A 31 4.92 12.94 15.31
C PRO A 31 5.36 11.51 14.95
N VAL A 32 6.65 11.33 14.72
CA VAL A 32 7.26 10.00 14.63
C VAL A 32 7.27 9.34 16.01
N PHE A 33 6.96 8.05 16.07
CA PHE A 33 7.04 7.25 17.28
C PHE A 33 7.70 5.91 16.99
N GLN A 34 8.22 5.25 18.02
CA GLN A 34 8.86 3.95 17.90
C GLN A 34 8.06 2.90 18.66
N ASN A 35 7.95 1.71 18.07
CA ASN A 35 7.42 0.53 18.75
C ASN A 35 8.15 -0.72 18.23
N ASP A 36 8.60 -1.59 19.13
CA ASP A 36 9.25 -2.88 18.79
C ASP A 36 10.39 -2.75 17.76
N GLY A 37 11.19 -1.68 17.85
CA GLY A 37 12.32 -1.42 16.95
C GLY A 37 11.92 -0.87 15.56
N LEU A 38 10.63 -0.72 15.30
CA LEU A 38 10.07 -0.09 14.11
C LEU A 38 9.75 1.37 14.39
N ILE A 39 9.85 2.19 13.34
CA ILE A 39 9.59 3.63 13.40
C ILE A 39 8.33 3.93 12.61
N TYR A 40 7.41 4.72 13.18
CA TYR A 40 6.07 4.92 12.65
C TYR A 40 5.68 6.40 12.53
N GLN A 41 4.81 6.70 11.57
CA GLN A 41 4.11 7.98 11.50
C GLN A 41 2.71 7.85 10.88
N TYR A 42 1.69 8.41 11.54
CA TYR A 42 0.34 8.47 11.00
C TYR A 42 0.16 9.63 10.02
N THR A 43 -0.53 9.33 8.93
CA THR A 43 -1.18 10.28 8.02
C THR A 43 -2.70 10.12 8.15
N VAL A 44 -3.48 10.99 7.50
CA VAL A 44 -4.94 10.87 7.53
C VAL A 44 -5.42 9.51 7.02
N SER A 45 -4.76 8.94 6.02
CA SER A 45 -5.25 7.73 5.34
C SER A 45 -4.35 6.50 5.48
N ALA A 46 -3.20 6.61 6.13
CA ALA A 46 -2.27 5.49 6.28
C ALA A 46 -1.33 5.64 7.49
N LEU A 47 -0.80 4.51 7.94
CA LEU A 47 0.34 4.45 8.87
C LEU A 47 1.59 4.05 8.08
N LEU A 48 2.60 4.93 8.11
CA LEU A 48 3.91 4.74 7.50
C LEU A 48 4.82 4.02 8.49
N VAL A 49 5.54 3.01 8.04
CA VAL A 49 6.47 2.21 8.84
C VAL A 49 7.85 2.27 8.22
N HIS A 50 8.87 2.39 9.04
CA HIS A 50 10.27 2.19 8.67
C HIS A 50 10.87 1.10 9.54
N ASP A 51 11.27 0.01 8.89
CA ASP A 51 12.00 -1.11 9.48
C ASP A 51 13.49 -0.99 9.12
N PRO A 52 14.38 -0.65 10.06
CA PRO A 52 15.80 -0.54 9.80
C PRO A 52 16.47 -1.89 9.49
N GLN A 53 15.86 -3.02 9.85
CA GLN A 53 16.39 -4.37 9.59
C GLN A 53 16.09 -4.86 8.17
N HIS A 54 15.18 -4.19 7.45
CA HIS A 54 14.87 -4.54 6.07
C HIS A 54 15.97 -4.10 5.09
N PRO A 55 16.10 -4.78 3.93
CA PRO A 55 17.07 -4.40 2.89
C PRO A 55 16.91 -2.94 2.44
N SER A 56 18.03 -2.29 2.15
CA SER A 56 18.05 -0.92 1.63
C SER A 56 17.08 -0.74 0.47
N GLY A 57 16.17 0.23 0.60
CA GLY A 57 15.13 0.51 -0.39
C GLY A 57 13.79 -0.20 -0.15
N GLN A 58 13.70 -1.14 0.80
CA GLN A 58 12.46 -1.81 1.22
C GLN A 58 12.12 -1.58 2.71
N GLN A 59 12.88 -0.69 3.35
CA GLN A 59 12.74 -0.36 4.76
C GLN A 59 11.42 0.35 5.04
N THR A 60 10.93 1.15 4.09
CA THR A 60 9.71 1.95 4.26
C THR A 60 8.51 1.29 3.55
N HIS A 61 7.42 1.10 4.28
CA HIS A 61 6.19 0.47 3.77
C HIS A 61 4.95 0.98 4.52
N LEU A 62 3.76 0.55 4.09
CA LEU A 62 2.49 0.82 4.78
C LEU A 62 2.20 -0.27 5.82
N ALA A 63 1.75 0.12 7.01
CA ALA A 63 1.28 -0.85 8.00
C ALA A 63 -0.04 -1.50 7.53
N PRO A 64 -0.28 -2.78 7.84
CA PRO A 64 -1.51 -3.48 7.50
C PRO A 64 -2.63 -3.18 8.52
N LEU A 65 -2.96 -1.90 8.74
CA LEU A 65 -3.87 -1.46 9.81
C LEU A 65 -5.19 -2.24 9.88
N GLY A 66 -5.75 -2.64 8.73
CA GLY A 66 -6.96 -3.47 8.69
C GLY A 66 -6.78 -4.81 9.42
N LEU A 67 -5.67 -5.51 9.17
CA LEU A 67 -5.36 -6.77 9.85
C LEU A 67 -5.15 -6.56 11.35
N ASP A 68 -4.46 -5.47 11.71
CA ASP A 68 -4.13 -5.14 13.10
C ASP A 68 -5.39 -4.85 13.94
N ILE A 69 -6.41 -4.24 13.32
CA ILE A 69 -7.71 -3.96 13.98
C ILE A 69 -8.76 -5.05 13.73
N GLY A 70 -8.36 -6.20 13.20
CA GLY A 70 -9.23 -7.36 12.99
C GLY A 70 -10.22 -7.24 11.83
N ILE A 71 -10.07 -6.24 10.97
CA ILE A 71 -10.82 -6.11 9.73
C ILE A 71 -10.17 -7.00 8.67
N ARG A 72 -10.92 -8.00 8.23
CA ARG A 72 -10.51 -8.90 7.15
C ARG A 72 -11.64 -8.99 6.15
N GLU A 73 -11.32 -8.85 4.87
CA GLU A 73 -12.28 -9.12 3.82
C GLU A 73 -12.51 -10.63 3.74
N LEU A 74 -13.79 -11.04 3.77
CA LEU A 74 -14.15 -12.44 3.58
C LEU A 74 -13.97 -12.79 2.10
N GLN A 75 -13.47 -13.99 1.82
CA GLN A 75 -13.39 -14.48 0.44
C GLN A 75 -14.81 -14.51 -0.15
N VAL A 76 -15.00 -13.80 -1.25
CA VAL A 76 -16.24 -13.87 -2.03
C VAL A 76 -16.15 -15.03 -3.02
N PRO A 77 -17.26 -15.70 -3.34
CA PRO A 77 -17.28 -16.71 -4.40
C PRO A 77 -16.65 -16.17 -5.68
N GLN A 78 -15.99 -17.05 -6.43
CA GLN A 78 -15.36 -16.72 -7.70
C GLN A 78 -16.40 -16.06 -8.62
N PRO A 79 -16.11 -14.88 -9.21
CA PRO A 79 -17.12 -14.15 -9.97
C PRO A 79 -17.60 -14.95 -11.17
N ASP A 80 -18.92 -14.92 -11.43
CA ASP A 80 -19.56 -15.59 -12.57
C ASP A 80 -19.12 -15.01 -13.94
N ARG A 81 -18.44 -13.86 -13.93
CA ARG A 81 -18.04 -13.08 -15.10
C ARG A 81 -16.52 -12.93 -15.19
N ALA A 82 -15.97 -13.17 -16.38
CA ALA A 82 -14.53 -13.20 -16.65
C ALA A 82 -13.85 -11.81 -16.65
N ASP A 83 -14.65 -10.76 -16.64
CA ASP A 83 -14.29 -9.34 -16.72
C ASP A 83 -14.04 -8.68 -15.34
N GLU A 84 -14.23 -9.41 -14.24
CA GLU A 84 -13.93 -8.95 -12.89
C GLU A 84 -12.51 -9.33 -12.47
N ARG A 85 -11.67 -8.33 -12.13
CA ARG A 85 -10.29 -8.56 -11.74
C ARG A 85 -10.23 -9.24 -10.37
N ASN A 86 -10.06 -10.56 -10.38
CA ASN A 86 -9.90 -11.37 -9.18
C ASN A 86 -8.44 -11.39 -8.71
N VAL A 87 -8.19 -10.86 -7.52
CA VAL A 87 -6.91 -10.99 -6.82
C VAL A 87 -7.16 -11.71 -5.50
N GLY A 88 -6.76 -12.97 -5.42
CA GLY A 88 -6.84 -13.73 -4.17
C GLY A 88 -8.19 -14.22 -3.73
N GLY A 89 -9.16 -14.32 -4.64
CA GLY A 89 -10.54 -14.55 -4.23
C GLY A 89 -11.25 -13.26 -3.81
N HIS A 90 -10.62 -12.10 -4.03
CA HIS A 90 -11.22 -10.78 -3.83
C HIS A 90 -11.46 -10.12 -5.19
N ILE A 91 -12.67 -9.60 -5.39
CA ILE A 91 -13.06 -8.87 -6.59
C ILE A 91 -12.65 -7.42 -6.40
N ILE A 92 -11.69 -6.94 -7.20
CA ILE A 92 -11.40 -5.50 -7.23
C ILE A 92 -12.46 -4.84 -8.11
N PHE A 93 -13.24 -3.94 -7.52
CA PHE A 93 -14.18 -3.13 -8.26
C PHE A 93 -13.47 -2.42 -9.43
N ALA A 94 -14.02 -2.51 -10.64
CA ALA A 94 -13.34 -2.12 -11.87
C ALA A 94 -12.80 -0.67 -11.84
N ASP A 95 -13.57 0.27 -11.28
CA ASP A 95 -13.15 1.67 -11.18
C ASP A 95 -12.04 1.90 -10.14
N PHE A 96 -11.82 0.94 -9.24
CA PHE A 96 -10.75 0.99 -8.24
C PHE A 96 -9.42 0.43 -8.77
N VAL A 97 -9.45 -0.29 -9.90
CA VAL A 97 -8.28 -0.89 -10.52
C VAL A 97 -7.17 0.14 -10.82
N PRO A 98 -7.45 1.31 -11.44
CA PRO A 98 -6.40 2.29 -11.74
C PRO A 98 -5.72 2.82 -10.46
N PHE A 99 -6.48 2.97 -9.38
CA PHE A 99 -5.95 3.40 -8.09
C PHE A 99 -5.10 2.31 -7.44
N PHE A 100 -5.58 1.07 -7.45
CA PHE A 100 -4.85 -0.09 -6.95
C PHE A 100 -3.49 -0.26 -7.65
N GLU A 101 -3.45 -0.11 -8.97
CA GLU A 101 -2.21 -0.15 -9.74
C GLU A 101 -1.29 1.04 -9.47
N LYS A 102 -1.86 2.25 -9.29
CA LYS A 102 -1.09 3.47 -8.95
C LYS A 102 -0.32 3.30 -7.65
N LEU A 103 -0.87 2.56 -6.68
CA LEU A 103 -0.19 2.24 -5.42
C LEU A 103 0.94 1.22 -5.58
N GLY A 104 1.16 0.69 -6.80
CA GLY A 104 2.21 -0.28 -7.09
C GLY A 104 1.82 -1.72 -6.79
N PHE A 105 0.55 -1.99 -6.45
CA PHE A 105 0.08 -3.35 -6.23
C PHE A 105 -0.13 -4.08 -7.56
N PHE A 106 0.34 -5.31 -7.63
CA PHE A 106 0.19 -6.17 -8.80
C PHE A 106 0.00 -7.64 -8.39
N LYS A 107 -0.53 -8.41 -9.33
CA LYS A 107 -0.66 -9.87 -9.23
C LYS A 107 0.18 -10.51 -10.35
N PRO A 108 1.14 -11.39 -10.03
CA PRO A 108 1.80 -12.22 -11.03
C PRO A 108 0.79 -13.22 -11.64
N GLU A 109 0.86 -13.42 -12.95
CA GLU A 109 -0.08 -14.29 -13.69
C GLU A 109 0.04 -15.76 -13.27
N SER A 110 1.23 -16.20 -12.87
CA SER A 110 1.53 -17.55 -12.38
C SER A 110 1.60 -17.66 -10.85
N GLY A 111 1.27 -16.59 -10.11
CA GLY A 111 1.32 -16.57 -8.65
C GLY A 111 0.10 -17.26 -8.01
N PRO A 112 0.24 -17.83 -6.79
CA PRO A 112 -0.90 -18.28 -6.03
C PRO A 112 -1.93 -17.16 -5.90
N LEU A 113 -3.20 -17.47 -6.18
CA LEU A 113 -4.25 -16.45 -6.33
C LEU A 113 -4.25 -15.48 -5.15
N SER A 114 -4.07 -16.00 -3.92
CA SER A 114 -4.20 -15.33 -2.62
C SER A 114 -3.20 -14.22 -2.29
N PHE A 115 -2.26 -13.89 -3.18
CA PHE A 115 -1.19 -12.92 -2.85
C PHE A 115 -1.17 -11.72 -3.81
N VAL A 116 -1.24 -10.53 -3.22
CA VAL A 116 -0.96 -9.24 -3.87
C VAL A 116 0.49 -8.88 -3.57
N HIS A 117 1.24 -8.46 -4.59
CA HIS A 117 2.61 -8.01 -4.43
C HIS A 117 2.71 -6.51 -4.68
N LEU A 118 3.68 -5.84 -4.04
CA LEU A 118 4.04 -4.46 -4.36
C LEU A 118 5.23 -4.49 -5.33
N LEU A 119 5.16 -3.81 -6.47
CA LEU A 119 6.29 -3.70 -7.38
C LEU A 119 7.43 -2.97 -6.67
N ALA A 120 8.62 -3.57 -6.68
CA ALA A 120 9.83 -2.84 -6.37
C ALA A 120 10.01 -1.70 -7.39
N TYR A 121 10.40 -0.51 -6.93
CA TYR A 121 10.60 0.66 -7.77
C TYR A 121 11.57 0.37 -8.92
N GLY A 122 11.19 0.72 -10.17
CA GLY A 122 11.99 0.52 -11.38
C GLY A 122 11.70 -0.76 -12.17
N SER A 123 10.81 -1.61 -11.67
CA SER A 123 10.38 -2.83 -12.36
C SER A 123 9.32 -2.50 -13.41
N TRP A 124 9.72 -2.36 -14.68
CA TRP A 124 8.77 -2.34 -15.80
C TRP A 124 8.35 -3.77 -16.15
N LYS A 125 7.04 -4.04 -16.23
CA LYS A 125 6.54 -5.27 -16.86
C LYS A 125 6.77 -5.10 -18.36
N CYS A 126 7.74 -5.81 -18.94
CA CYS A 126 7.87 -5.89 -20.38
C CYS A 126 6.53 -6.38 -20.95
N SER A 127 5.90 -5.59 -21.82
CA SER A 127 4.83 -6.12 -22.66
C SER A 127 5.47 -7.10 -23.63
N SER A 128 5.20 -8.39 -23.47
CA SER A 128 5.46 -9.34 -24.55
C SER A 128 4.53 -8.99 -25.71
N SER A 129 5.15 -8.61 -26.83
CA SER A 129 4.51 -8.52 -28.14
C SER A 129 3.80 -9.81 -28.55
#